data_AF-A0A9E6AGC0-F1
#
_entry.id   AF-A0A9E6AGC0-F1
#
_cell.length_a   1.000
_cell.length_b   1.000
_cell.length_c   1.000
_cell.angle_alpha   90.00
_cell.angle_beta   90.00
_cell.angle_gamma   90.00
#
_symmetry.space_group_name_H-M   'P 1'
#
loop_
_entity.id
_entity.type
_entity.pdbx_description
1 polymer ?
#
loop_
_entity_poly.entity_id
_entity_poly.type
_entity_poly.pdbx_seq_one_letter_code
_entity_poly.pdbx_strand_id
1 'polypeptide(L)'
;RNIGDIYFAYDEGTAYFDYDVLAVGPGAASVSQNFNDYWTSGSSYDALDILAPSNDGIAEMDKAVALAAQSARGSEYAKALDNAPVISGVIAGEDLLEWTTVKLFSDDPAKGLGQAKSGDLLITRLTQAMGQPKRSLDLVSAYLIPGQVGTALFQEYLDNGVKTRLVTNSLEANDVPIVHSAWKGYRNQLVRAGADVLELRARPGQPDTSSLTQILTSSQSSLHAKTFAVDGERIFIGSFNFDPRSAALNTEMGFLVDSPTIARSLSAALDGSQVFYRVFEDKDGKIRWSGTEDNSRKEWMNEPNTSVFQRTVVNIMSYLPLEWVL
;
A
#
# COMPACT_ATOMS: atom_id res chain seq x y z
N ARG A 1 -2.46 5.83 11.64
CA ARG A 1 -1.18 5.21 11.25
C ARG A 1 -0.83 4.16 12.29
N ASN A 2 -0.34 3.01 11.87
CA ASN A 2 0.19 2.00 12.80
C ASN A 2 1.55 2.48 13.32
N ILE A 3 1.82 2.26 14.60
CA ILE A 3 3.11 2.56 15.22
C ILE A 3 3.74 1.24 15.64
N GLY A 4 4.92 0.94 15.11
CA GLY A 4 5.67 -0.27 15.44
C GLY A 4 6.93 -0.41 14.58
N ASP A 5 7.90 -1.19 15.06
CA ASP A 5 9.25 -1.24 14.50
C ASP A 5 9.30 -1.55 13.00
N ILE A 6 8.41 -2.43 12.52
CA ILE A 6 8.25 -2.81 11.11
C ILE A 6 7.91 -1.63 10.18
N TYR A 7 7.20 -0.60 10.67
CA TYR A 7 6.84 0.59 9.90
C TYR A 7 7.93 1.66 9.90
N PHE A 8 8.83 1.61 10.88
CA PHE A 8 9.91 2.59 11.05
C PHE A 8 11.28 2.05 10.64
N ALA A 9 11.33 0.83 10.08
CA ALA A 9 12.55 0.09 9.80
C ALA A 9 13.48 0.02 11.03
N TYR A 10 12.88 -0.06 12.22
CA TYR A 10 13.63 -0.04 13.47
C TYR A 10 14.12 -1.42 13.90
N ASP A 11 13.72 -2.53 13.26
CA ASP A 11 14.24 -3.88 13.55
C ASP A 11 15.04 -4.48 12.38
N GLU A 12 15.83 -5.54 12.61
CA GLU A 12 16.66 -6.24 11.59
C GLU A 12 15.82 -7.14 10.65
N GLY A 13 14.51 -7.24 10.93
CA GLY A 13 13.54 -8.01 10.15
C GLY A 13 12.97 -7.25 8.96
N THR A 14 11.84 -7.76 8.47
CA THR A 14 11.11 -7.17 7.34
C THR A 14 10.59 -5.80 7.72
N ALA A 15 10.68 -4.84 6.80
CA ALA A 15 10.10 -3.51 6.92
C ALA A 15 8.93 -3.36 5.94
N TYR A 16 7.90 -2.61 6.31
CA TYR A 16 6.84 -2.24 5.38
C TYR A 16 7.25 -1.04 4.54
N PHE A 17 7.17 -1.18 3.23
CA PHE A 17 7.32 -0.04 2.32
C PHE A 17 5.96 0.62 2.11
N ASP A 18 5.79 1.81 2.70
CA ASP A 18 4.58 2.61 2.62
C ASP A 18 4.79 3.85 1.73
N TYR A 19 3.70 4.48 1.34
CA TYR A 19 3.71 5.73 0.59
C TYR A 19 2.88 6.78 1.31
N ASP A 20 3.56 7.81 1.78
CA ASP A 20 3.02 8.78 2.73
C ASP A 20 2.92 10.16 2.09
N VAL A 21 1.98 10.96 2.57
CA VAL A 21 1.81 12.35 2.13
C VAL A 21 1.59 13.24 3.35
N LEU A 22 2.31 14.35 3.37
CA LEU A 22 2.10 15.44 4.33
C LEU A 22 1.29 16.55 3.64
N ALA A 23 0.16 16.91 4.23
CA ALA A 23 -0.66 18.02 3.75
C ALA A 23 -0.74 19.11 4.83
N VAL A 24 -0.71 20.37 4.41
CA VAL A 24 -0.84 21.55 5.28
C VAL A 24 -2.09 22.36 4.92
N GLY A 25 -2.42 23.35 5.76
CA GLY A 25 -3.53 24.27 5.49
C GLY A 25 -4.89 23.56 5.41
N PRO A 26 -5.70 23.78 4.35
CA PRO A 26 -7.02 23.16 4.22
C PRO A 26 -7.03 21.63 4.24
N GLY A 27 -5.95 20.99 3.76
CA GLY A 27 -5.81 19.53 3.81
C GLY A 27 -5.73 19.03 5.25
N ALA A 28 -4.90 19.67 6.08
CA ALA A 28 -4.79 19.36 7.50
C ALA A 28 -6.11 19.65 8.26
N ALA A 29 -6.78 20.76 7.93
CA ALA A 29 -8.08 21.08 8.52
C ALA A 29 -9.15 20.02 8.20
N SER A 30 -9.16 19.50 6.97
CA SER A 30 -10.08 18.43 6.56
C SER A 30 -9.85 17.13 7.33
N VAL A 31 -8.58 16.77 7.55
CA VAL A 31 -8.22 15.59 8.36
C VAL A 31 -8.61 15.79 9.82
N SER A 32 -8.40 16.98 10.38
CA SER A 32 -8.81 17.29 11.75
C SER A 32 -10.33 17.20 11.94
N GLN A 33 -11.11 17.69 10.97
CA GLN A 33 -12.56 17.53 11.00
C GLN A 33 -12.96 16.06 10.93
N ASN A 34 -12.38 15.29 10.00
CA ASN A 34 -12.68 13.87 9.89
C ASN A 34 -12.32 13.10 11.16
N PHE A 35 -11.21 13.43 11.81
CA PHE A 35 -10.86 12.88 13.11
C PHE A 35 -11.96 13.18 14.15
N ASN A 36 -12.45 14.41 14.23
CA ASN A 36 -13.53 14.78 15.16
C ASN A 36 -14.83 14.02 14.87
N ASP A 37 -15.17 13.81 13.59
CA ASP A 37 -16.34 13.03 13.20
C ASP A 37 -16.25 11.59 13.72
N TYR A 38 -15.07 10.96 13.61
CA TYR A 38 -14.82 9.63 14.19
C TYR A 38 -14.78 9.65 15.71
N TRP A 39 -14.07 10.61 16.30
CA TRP A 39 -13.88 10.74 17.75
C TRP A 39 -15.20 10.90 18.50
N THR A 40 -16.17 11.58 17.88
CA THR A 40 -17.51 11.82 18.43
C THR A 40 -18.57 10.83 17.93
N SER A 41 -18.19 9.85 17.11
CA SER A 41 -19.10 8.82 16.61
C SER A 41 -19.45 7.78 17.66
N GLY A 42 -20.52 7.02 17.43
CA GLY A 42 -20.89 5.87 18.27
C GLY A 42 -19.92 4.69 18.22
N SER A 43 -18.89 4.74 17.38
CA SER A 43 -17.80 3.76 17.34
C SER A 43 -16.63 4.10 18.28
N SER A 44 -16.65 5.29 18.90
CA SER A 44 -15.64 5.77 19.83
C SER A 44 -16.12 5.56 21.27
N TYR A 45 -15.26 4.97 22.11
CA TYR A 45 -15.53 4.69 23.52
C TYR A 45 -14.40 5.26 24.36
N ASP A 46 -14.71 5.70 25.58
CA ASP A 46 -13.68 6.14 26.50
C ASP A 46 -12.77 4.96 26.83
N ALA A 47 -11.46 5.17 26.71
CA ALA A 47 -10.49 4.15 27.06
C ALA A 47 -10.64 3.70 28.52
N LEU A 48 -11.06 4.60 29.42
CA LEU A 48 -11.27 4.31 30.85
C LEU A 48 -12.48 3.41 31.14
N ASP A 49 -13.39 3.24 30.17
CA ASP A 49 -14.48 2.25 30.29
C ASP A 49 -13.95 0.81 30.14
N ILE A 50 -12.74 0.65 29.58
CA ILE A 50 -12.17 -0.65 29.19
C ILE A 50 -10.84 -0.91 29.91
N LEU A 51 -10.00 0.11 30.04
CA LEU A 51 -8.64 0.04 30.56
C LEU A 51 -8.57 0.66 31.96
N ALA A 52 -7.79 0.05 32.84
CA ALA A 52 -7.49 0.64 34.14
C ALA A 52 -6.66 1.93 33.96
N PRO A 53 -6.92 2.99 34.74
CA PRO A 53 -6.12 4.20 34.69
C PRO A 53 -4.66 3.89 35.07
N SER A 54 -3.71 4.46 34.32
CA SER A 54 -2.29 4.46 34.67
C SER A 54 -1.92 5.82 35.25
N ASN A 55 -1.44 5.84 36.49
CA ASN A 55 -1.00 7.07 37.15
C ASN A 55 0.42 7.49 36.72
N ASP A 56 1.23 6.54 36.23
CA ASP A 56 2.66 6.74 35.94
C ASP A 56 3.00 6.56 34.46
N GLY A 57 2.01 6.34 33.58
CA GLY A 57 2.24 5.96 32.18
C GLY A 57 3.11 6.94 31.38
N ILE A 58 3.00 8.26 31.64
CA ILE A 58 3.87 9.26 31.02
C ILE A 58 5.32 9.11 31.51
N ALA A 59 5.52 8.93 32.81
CA ALA A 59 6.86 8.74 33.37
C ALA A 59 7.50 7.42 32.91
N GLU A 60 6.70 6.36 32.76
CA GLU A 60 7.14 5.09 32.17
C GLU A 60 7.55 5.27 30.70
N MET A 61 6.76 6.00 29.92
CA MET A 61 7.07 6.33 28.53
C MET A 61 8.36 7.15 28.43
N ASP A 62 8.53 8.20 29.24
CA ASP A 62 9.75 9.02 29.26
C ASP A 62 10.99 8.18 29.58
N LYS A 63 10.87 7.27 30.55
CA LYS A 63 11.94 6.33 30.90
C LYS A 63 12.26 5.38 29.74
N ALA A 64 11.24 4.84 29.06
CA ALA A 64 11.41 3.98 27.90
C ALA A 64 12.10 4.71 26.74
N VAL A 65 11.70 5.96 26.46
CA VAL A 65 12.32 6.82 25.45
C VAL A 65 13.79 7.11 25.80
N ALA A 66 14.08 7.45 27.05
CA ALA A 66 15.45 7.71 27.49
C ALA A 66 16.36 6.48 27.37
N LEU A 67 15.84 5.29 27.70
CA LEU A 67 16.55 4.02 27.52
C LEU A 67 16.78 3.71 26.04
N ALA A 68 15.76 3.89 25.20
CA ALA A 68 15.88 3.67 23.76
C ALA A 68 16.93 4.59 23.14
N ALA A 69 16.91 5.89 23.46
CA ALA A 69 17.87 6.88 22.94
C ALA A 69 19.33 6.59 23.36
N GLN A 70 19.53 5.95 24.52
CA GLN A 70 20.86 5.55 25.01
C GLN A 70 21.36 4.22 24.43
N SER A 71 20.47 3.41 23.84
CA SER A 71 20.87 2.19 23.16
C SER A 71 21.70 2.53 21.91
N ALA A 72 22.62 1.63 21.52
CA ALA A 72 23.42 1.81 20.31
C ALA A 72 22.52 2.05 19.08
N ARG A 73 21.49 1.22 18.94
CA ARG A 73 20.51 1.28 17.85
C ARG A 73 19.70 2.56 17.85
N GLY A 74 19.13 2.96 18.99
CA GLY A 74 18.35 4.18 19.09
C GLY A 74 19.19 5.43 18.84
N SER A 75 20.46 5.44 19.28
CA SER A 75 21.39 6.52 18.98
C SER A 75 21.75 6.60 17.50
N GLU A 76 21.98 5.46 16.83
CA GLU A 76 22.19 5.40 15.39
C GLU A 76 20.96 5.86 14.60
N TYR A 77 19.78 5.40 15.01
CA TYR A 77 18.50 5.79 14.39
C TYR A 77 18.24 7.30 14.52
N ALA A 78 18.45 7.87 15.72
CA ALA A 78 18.32 9.31 15.94
C ALA A 78 19.30 10.11 15.06
N LYS A 79 20.57 9.67 14.95
CA LYS A 79 21.53 10.30 14.03
C LYS A 79 21.11 10.19 12.57
N ALA A 80 20.49 9.07 12.16
CA ALA A 80 19.98 8.92 10.80
C ALA A 80 18.84 9.91 10.52
N LEU A 81 17.95 10.14 11.49
CA LEU A 81 16.88 11.15 11.39
C LEU A 81 17.43 12.57 11.33
N ASP A 82 18.40 12.92 12.19
CA ASP A 82 19.00 14.26 12.21
C ASP A 82 19.67 14.62 10.88
N ASN A 83 20.25 13.62 10.21
CA ASN A 83 20.92 13.77 8.92
C ASN A 83 19.97 13.56 7.72
N ALA A 84 18.69 13.27 7.95
CA ALA A 84 17.74 13.04 6.87
C ALA A 84 17.40 14.38 6.19
N PRO A 85 17.69 14.55 4.87
CA PRO A 85 17.54 15.84 4.19
C PRO A 85 16.14 16.45 4.31
N VAL A 86 15.10 15.60 4.27
CA VAL A 86 13.70 16.04 4.44
C VAL A 86 13.45 16.64 5.82
N ILE A 87 14.00 16.04 6.88
CA ILE A 87 13.82 16.52 8.25
C ILE A 87 14.59 17.82 8.44
N SER A 88 15.84 17.87 7.98
CA SER A 88 16.66 19.08 8.06
C SER A 88 16.00 20.25 7.32
N GLY A 89 15.46 20.04 6.11
CA GLY A 89 14.79 21.08 5.35
C GLY A 89 13.46 21.54 5.98
N VAL A 90 12.66 20.62 6.54
CA VAL A 90 11.46 20.98 7.31
C VAL A 90 11.81 21.84 8.53
N ILE A 91 12.83 21.46 9.30
CA ILE A 91 13.28 22.20 10.49
C ILE A 91 13.84 23.58 10.09
N ALA A 92 14.56 23.66 8.97
CA ALA A 92 15.10 24.90 8.43
C ALA A 92 14.02 25.83 7.83
N GLY A 93 12.77 25.36 7.70
CA GLY A 93 11.68 26.12 7.10
C GLY A 93 11.80 26.27 5.58
N GLU A 94 12.49 25.34 4.92
CA GLU A 94 12.57 25.29 3.46
C GLU A 94 11.20 24.99 2.84
N ASP A 95 10.91 25.60 1.68
CA ASP A 95 9.69 25.29 0.93
C ASP A 95 9.86 23.97 0.16
N LEU A 96 9.64 22.87 0.88
CA LEU A 96 9.71 21.51 0.37
C LEU A 96 8.36 21.00 -0.20
N LEU A 97 7.30 21.81 -0.09
CA LEU A 97 5.94 21.40 -0.42
C LEU A 97 5.63 21.65 -1.90
N GLU A 98 4.88 20.72 -2.50
CA GLU A 98 4.24 20.96 -3.78
C GLU A 98 2.85 21.57 -3.54
N TRP A 99 2.67 22.83 -3.96
CA TRP A 99 1.41 23.54 -3.82
C TRP A 99 0.43 23.13 -4.92
N THR A 100 -0.54 22.27 -4.56
CA THR A 100 -1.56 21.78 -5.49
C THR A 100 -2.93 21.58 -4.81
N THR A 101 -3.93 21.19 -5.61
CA THR A 101 -5.24 20.78 -5.13
C THR A 101 -5.15 19.41 -4.48
N VAL A 102 -5.56 19.35 -3.22
CA VAL A 102 -5.68 18.11 -2.45
C VAL A 102 -7.12 17.96 -1.98
N LYS A 103 -7.66 16.75 -2.11
CA LYS A 103 -9.01 16.42 -1.64
C LYS A 103 -8.95 15.20 -0.74
N LEU A 104 -9.43 15.37 0.49
CA LEU A 104 -9.60 14.24 1.41
C LEU A 104 -10.76 13.36 0.93
N PHE A 105 -10.49 12.06 0.91
CA PHE A 105 -11.48 11.01 0.81
C PHE A 105 -11.40 10.16 2.08
N SER A 106 -12.54 9.89 2.70
CA SER A 106 -12.62 9.10 3.93
C SER A 106 -13.97 8.41 4.01
N ASP A 107 -14.01 7.18 4.51
CA ASP A 107 -15.25 6.51 4.87
C ASP A 107 -15.99 7.30 5.96
N ASP A 108 -17.32 7.26 5.92
CA ASP A 108 -18.16 7.81 6.98
C ASP A 108 -18.09 6.92 8.24
N PRO A 109 -17.98 7.47 9.46
CA PRO A 109 -18.02 6.67 10.70
C PRO A 109 -19.23 5.73 10.80
N ALA A 110 -20.35 6.04 10.15
CA ALA A 110 -21.51 5.16 10.04
C ALA A 110 -21.18 3.79 9.42
N LYS A 111 -20.11 3.68 8.63
CA LYS A 111 -19.61 2.39 8.11
C LYS A 111 -19.17 1.45 9.23
N GLY A 112 -18.43 1.98 10.21
CA GLY A 112 -18.01 1.21 11.40
C GLY A 112 -19.19 0.77 12.27
N LEU A 113 -20.36 1.40 12.11
CA LEU A 113 -21.61 1.03 12.76
C LEU A 113 -22.52 0.12 11.92
N GLY A 114 -22.10 -0.25 10.69
CA GLY A 114 -22.93 -1.01 9.75
C GLY A 114 -24.14 -0.22 9.21
N GLN A 115 -24.09 1.11 9.26
CA GLN A 115 -25.18 2.03 8.90
C GLN A 115 -24.94 2.77 7.57
N ALA A 116 -23.72 2.68 7.01
CA ALA A 116 -23.40 3.28 5.72
C ALA A 116 -24.16 2.60 4.57
N LYS A 117 -24.66 3.40 3.63
CA LYS A 117 -25.26 2.87 2.39
C LYS A 117 -24.16 2.57 1.37
N SER A 118 -24.42 1.63 0.47
CA SER A 118 -23.43 1.21 -0.54
C SER A 118 -22.88 2.35 -1.40
N GLY A 119 -23.69 3.38 -1.70
CA GLY A 119 -23.25 4.56 -2.48
C GLY A 119 -22.36 5.54 -1.72
N ASP A 120 -22.35 5.48 -0.38
CA ASP A 120 -21.56 6.37 0.48
C ASP A 120 -20.17 5.78 0.78
N LEU A 121 -19.98 4.49 0.50
CA LEU A 121 -18.73 3.79 0.70
C LEU A 121 -17.59 4.42 -0.10
N LEU A 122 -16.40 4.45 0.51
CA LEU A 122 -15.23 5.04 -0.10
C LEU A 122 -14.89 4.42 -1.46
N ILE A 123 -15.07 3.10 -1.63
CA ILE A 123 -14.80 2.43 -2.92
C ILE A 123 -15.57 3.06 -4.08
N THR A 124 -16.87 3.36 -3.90
CA THR A 124 -17.70 3.97 -4.95
C THR A 124 -17.19 5.37 -5.30
N ARG A 125 -16.80 6.15 -4.30
CA ARG A 125 -16.24 7.49 -4.49
C ARG A 125 -14.84 7.45 -5.12
N LEU A 126 -14.01 6.46 -4.80
CA LEU A 126 -12.70 6.26 -5.42
C LEU A 126 -12.83 5.82 -6.88
N THR A 127 -13.75 4.91 -7.21
CA THR A 127 -14.05 4.54 -8.60
C THR A 127 -14.51 5.75 -9.42
N GLN A 128 -15.38 6.59 -8.85
CA GLN A 128 -15.77 7.86 -9.49
C GLN A 128 -14.58 8.82 -9.66
N ALA A 129 -13.68 8.90 -8.67
CA ALA A 129 -12.50 9.76 -8.72
C ALA A 129 -11.47 9.31 -9.77
N MET A 130 -11.27 7.98 -9.92
CA MET A 130 -10.52 7.39 -11.02
C MET A 130 -11.12 7.79 -12.37
N GLY A 131 -12.44 7.79 -12.47
CA GLY A 131 -13.17 8.26 -13.65
C GLY A 131 -12.96 7.32 -14.83
N GLN A 132 -12.62 7.87 -15.99
CA GLN A 132 -12.38 7.12 -17.22
C GLN A 132 -11.01 7.54 -17.78
N PRO A 133 -9.92 6.89 -17.31
CA PRO A 133 -8.55 7.18 -17.74
C PRO A 133 -8.43 7.16 -19.27
N LYS A 134 -7.55 8.00 -19.82
CA LYS A 134 -7.35 8.11 -21.28
C LYS A 134 -6.06 7.48 -21.76
N ARG A 135 -5.09 7.29 -20.87
CA ARG A 135 -3.74 6.83 -21.19
C ARG A 135 -3.30 5.70 -20.28
N SER A 136 -3.45 5.87 -18.97
CA SER A 136 -2.91 4.90 -18.02
C SER A 136 -3.59 4.90 -16.65
N LEU A 137 -3.56 3.72 -16.03
CA LEU A 137 -3.83 3.50 -14.62
C LEU A 137 -2.65 2.72 -14.02
N ASP A 138 -2.01 3.29 -13.01
CA ASP A 138 -1.11 2.56 -12.13
C ASP A 138 -1.82 2.35 -10.80
N LEU A 139 -2.06 1.11 -10.38
CA LEU A 139 -2.69 0.80 -9.10
C LEU A 139 -1.76 -0.08 -8.27
N VAL A 140 -1.48 0.36 -7.06
CA VAL A 140 -0.59 -0.29 -6.10
C VAL A 140 -1.38 -0.55 -4.83
N SER A 141 -1.48 -1.82 -4.44
CA SER A 141 -2.19 -2.21 -3.22
C SER A 141 -1.50 -3.42 -2.61
N ALA A 142 -1.23 -3.37 -1.31
CA ALA A 142 -0.67 -4.50 -0.56
C ALA A 142 -1.52 -5.76 -0.73
N TYR A 143 -2.84 -5.58 -0.70
CA TYR A 143 -3.84 -6.61 -0.97
C TYR A 143 -4.72 -6.16 -2.13
N LEU A 144 -4.78 -6.98 -3.17
CA LEU A 144 -5.52 -6.67 -4.40
C LEU A 144 -6.49 -7.82 -4.70
N ILE A 145 -7.74 -7.63 -4.31
CA ILE A 145 -8.86 -8.53 -4.57
C ILE A 145 -10.00 -7.67 -5.14
N PRO A 146 -9.93 -7.34 -6.45
CA PRO A 146 -10.85 -6.36 -7.04
C PRO A 146 -12.31 -6.82 -7.12
N GLY A 147 -12.57 -8.13 -6.95
CA GLY A 147 -13.87 -8.73 -7.17
C GLY A 147 -14.33 -8.62 -8.62
N GLN A 148 -15.51 -9.15 -8.93
CA GLN A 148 -16.04 -9.14 -10.30
C GLN A 148 -16.24 -7.72 -10.84
N VAL A 149 -16.68 -6.78 -9.99
CA VAL A 149 -16.92 -5.38 -10.40
C VAL A 149 -15.61 -4.67 -10.72
N GLY A 150 -14.59 -4.76 -9.86
CA GLY A 150 -13.29 -4.14 -10.14
C GLY A 150 -12.57 -4.80 -11.31
N THR A 151 -12.68 -6.13 -11.45
CA THR A 151 -12.12 -6.84 -12.60
C THR A 151 -12.78 -6.46 -13.92
N ALA A 152 -14.09 -6.23 -13.95
CA ALA A 152 -14.79 -5.70 -15.11
C ALA A 152 -14.35 -4.27 -15.43
N LEU A 153 -14.19 -3.41 -14.42
CA LEU A 153 -13.68 -2.04 -14.60
C LEU A 153 -12.29 -2.02 -15.24
N PHE A 154 -11.37 -2.85 -14.74
CA PHE A 154 -10.02 -2.91 -15.32
C PHE A 154 -10.02 -3.48 -16.74
N GLN A 155 -10.89 -4.45 -17.04
CA GLN A 155 -11.08 -4.93 -18.42
C GLN A 155 -11.63 -3.83 -19.33
N GLU A 156 -12.60 -3.04 -18.87
CA GLU A 156 -13.11 -1.89 -19.65
C GLU A 156 -11.99 -0.89 -19.97
N TYR A 157 -11.10 -0.60 -19.03
CA TYR A 157 -9.94 0.25 -19.30
C TYR A 157 -9.01 -0.36 -20.35
N LEU A 158 -8.71 -1.65 -20.24
CA LEU A 158 -7.87 -2.37 -21.20
C LEU A 158 -8.49 -2.40 -22.60
N ASP A 159 -9.79 -2.66 -22.71
CA ASP A 159 -10.54 -2.68 -23.96
C ASP A 159 -10.55 -1.30 -24.65
N ASN A 160 -10.51 -0.23 -23.85
CA ASN A 160 -10.39 1.15 -24.34
C ASN A 160 -8.93 1.58 -24.62
N GLY A 161 -7.96 0.67 -24.54
CA GLY A 161 -6.55 0.92 -24.84
C GLY A 161 -5.79 1.66 -23.72
N VAL A 162 -6.34 1.73 -22.51
CA VAL A 162 -5.67 2.31 -21.34
C VAL A 162 -4.60 1.33 -20.85
N LYS A 163 -3.36 1.80 -20.72
CA LYS A 163 -2.28 1.01 -20.10
C LYS A 163 -2.59 0.84 -18.61
N THR A 164 -2.99 -0.38 -18.22
CA THR A 164 -3.38 -0.67 -16.84
C THR A 164 -2.32 -1.55 -16.18
N ARG A 165 -1.65 -1.00 -15.16
CA ARG A 165 -0.63 -1.68 -14.37
C ARG A 165 -1.13 -1.90 -12.96
N LEU A 166 -1.06 -3.15 -12.51
CA LEU A 166 -1.57 -3.60 -11.22
C LEU A 166 -0.41 -4.18 -10.41
N VAL A 167 -0.18 -3.63 -9.21
CA VAL A 167 0.98 -3.93 -8.39
C VAL A 167 0.54 -4.42 -7.02
N THR A 168 1.07 -5.56 -6.61
CA THR A 168 0.80 -6.18 -5.31
C THR A 168 1.98 -7.03 -4.84
N ASN A 169 1.90 -7.65 -3.66
CA ASN A 169 2.91 -8.58 -3.16
C ASN A 169 2.86 -9.92 -3.92
N SER A 170 4.03 -10.49 -4.24
CA SER A 170 4.13 -11.89 -4.66
C SER A 170 3.88 -12.84 -3.49
N LEU A 171 3.69 -14.14 -3.76
CA LEU A 171 3.48 -15.13 -2.70
C LEU A 171 4.65 -15.20 -1.69
N GLU A 172 5.88 -14.92 -2.13
CA GLU A 172 7.04 -14.90 -1.21
C GLU A 172 7.11 -13.62 -0.36
N ALA A 173 6.52 -12.51 -0.81
CA ALA A 173 6.53 -11.22 -0.11
C ALA A 173 5.23 -10.93 0.66
N ASN A 174 4.26 -11.84 0.59
CA ASN A 174 2.95 -11.69 1.20
C ASN A 174 2.95 -12.29 2.62
N ASP A 175 2.47 -11.51 3.57
CA ASP A 175 2.33 -11.90 4.98
C ASP A 175 1.05 -12.71 5.25
N VAL A 176 0.07 -12.66 4.34
CA VAL A 176 -1.22 -13.31 4.47
C VAL A 176 -1.50 -14.21 3.25
N PRO A 177 -1.08 -15.50 3.27
CA PRO A 177 -1.18 -16.41 2.12
C PRO A 177 -2.59 -16.59 1.55
N ILE A 178 -3.61 -16.44 2.40
CA ILE A 178 -5.01 -16.53 1.99
C ILE A 178 -5.42 -15.38 1.06
N VAL A 179 -4.89 -14.16 1.25
CA VAL A 179 -5.12 -13.04 0.33
C VAL A 179 -4.52 -13.33 -1.04
N HIS A 180 -3.30 -13.88 -1.08
CA HIS A 180 -2.68 -14.30 -2.34
C HIS A 180 -3.50 -15.36 -3.07
N SER A 181 -4.16 -16.27 -2.33
CA SER A 181 -5.01 -17.30 -2.92
C SER A 181 -6.22 -16.73 -3.65
N ALA A 182 -6.83 -15.66 -3.13
CA ALA A 182 -7.91 -14.94 -3.80
C ALA A 182 -7.38 -14.14 -4.99
N TRP A 183 -6.29 -13.40 -4.81
CA TRP A 183 -5.65 -12.63 -5.89
C TRP A 183 -5.31 -13.48 -7.11
N LYS A 184 -4.78 -14.69 -6.92
CA LYS A 184 -4.36 -15.61 -7.99
C LYS A 184 -5.41 -15.79 -9.09
N GLY A 185 -6.70 -15.89 -8.74
CA GLY A 185 -7.79 -16.05 -9.70
C GLY A 185 -7.95 -14.81 -10.58
N TYR A 186 -8.11 -13.66 -9.93
CA TYR A 186 -8.26 -12.36 -10.58
C TYR A 186 -7.02 -11.96 -11.40
N ARG A 187 -5.83 -12.23 -10.88
CA ARG A 187 -4.56 -12.04 -11.57
C ARG A 187 -4.55 -12.72 -12.93
N ASN A 188 -4.86 -14.01 -12.97
CA ASN A 188 -4.77 -14.78 -14.20
C ASN A 188 -5.77 -14.25 -15.24
N GLN A 189 -6.96 -13.80 -14.81
CA GLN A 189 -7.93 -13.17 -15.69
C GLN A 189 -7.42 -11.83 -16.24
N LEU A 190 -6.86 -10.98 -15.38
CA LEU A 190 -6.38 -9.64 -15.75
C LEU A 190 -5.12 -9.69 -16.63
N VAL A 191 -4.20 -10.60 -16.36
CA VAL A 191 -3.02 -10.86 -17.23
C VAL A 191 -3.48 -11.25 -18.63
N ARG A 192 -4.47 -12.14 -18.74
CA ARG A 192 -5.04 -12.56 -20.04
C ARG A 192 -5.76 -11.43 -20.77
N ALA A 193 -6.37 -10.51 -20.03
CA ALA A 193 -6.99 -9.30 -20.57
C ALA A 193 -5.96 -8.24 -21.02
N GLY A 194 -4.66 -8.44 -20.72
CA GLY A 194 -3.58 -7.53 -21.13
C GLY A 194 -3.12 -6.56 -20.05
N ALA A 195 -3.52 -6.74 -18.79
CA ALA A 195 -2.98 -5.95 -17.67
C ALA A 195 -1.47 -6.21 -17.48
N ASP A 196 -0.72 -5.15 -17.18
CA ASP A 196 0.66 -5.25 -16.72
C ASP A 196 0.66 -5.57 -15.22
N VAL A 197 0.74 -6.85 -14.88
CA VAL A 197 0.76 -7.27 -13.48
C VAL A 197 2.21 -7.38 -12.98
N LEU A 198 2.48 -6.63 -11.92
CA LEU A 198 3.75 -6.64 -11.20
C LEU A 198 3.54 -7.18 -9.78
N GLU A 199 4.28 -8.22 -9.41
CA GLU A 199 4.27 -8.78 -8.06
C GLU A 199 5.62 -8.49 -7.39
N LEU A 200 5.62 -7.84 -6.22
CA LEU A 200 6.84 -7.45 -5.50
C LEU A 200 7.62 -8.70 -5.06
N ARG A 201 8.91 -8.74 -5.36
CA ARG A 201 9.83 -9.80 -4.94
C ARG A 201 10.20 -9.65 -3.47
N ALA A 202 10.25 -10.74 -2.73
CA ALA A 202 10.98 -10.77 -1.47
C ALA A 202 12.48 -10.84 -1.82
N ARG A 203 13.27 -9.86 -1.40
CA ARG A 203 14.72 -9.85 -1.65
C ARG A 203 15.46 -10.03 -0.32
N PRO A 204 15.91 -11.23 0.07
CA PRO A 204 16.78 -11.38 1.23
C PRO A 204 18.20 -10.92 0.88
N GLY A 205 18.76 -9.97 1.64
CA GLY A 205 20.21 -9.80 1.80
C GLY A 205 20.99 -8.97 0.76
N GLN A 206 20.68 -7.68 0.61
CA GLN A 206 21.65 -6.69 0.09
C GLN A 206 21.81 -5.50 1.05
N PRO A 207 23.04 -5.07 1.39
CA PRO A 207 23.29 -4.02 2.38
C PRO A 207 22.89 -2.62 1.91
N ASP A 208 22.48 -1.80 2.87
CA ASP A 208 22.07 -0.39 2.80
C ASP A 208 22.99 0.52 1.98
N THR A 209 22.42 1.34 1.08
CA THR A 209 22.96 2.67 0.70
C THR A 209 21.93 3.70 0.21
N SER A 210 21.91 4.84 0.89
CA SER A 210 21.77 6.27 0.47
C SER A 210 21.05 6.73 -0.82
N SER A 211 19.96 6.12 -1.26
CA SER A 211 19.09 6.71 -2.29
C SER A 211 17.61 6.41 -2.06
N LEU A 212 16.72 7.41 -2.21
CA LEU A 212 15.26 7.23 -2.17
C LEU A 212 14.78 6.17 -3.17
N THR A 213 15.41 6.10 -4.34
CA THR A 213 15.17 5.05 -5.34
C THR A 213 15.66 3.68 -4.86
N GLN A 214 16.68 3.62 -3.99
CA GLN A 214 17.18 2.37 -3.41
C GLN A 214 16.41 1.93 -2.17
N ILE A 215 15.84 2.85 -1.37
CA ILE A 215 14.89 2.58 -0.27
C ILE A 215 13.58 1.96 -0.82
N LEU A 216 13.14 2.44 -1.99
CA LEU A 216 12.09 1.79 -2.78
C LEU A 216 12.45 0.35 -3.21
N THR A 217 13.74 -0.04 -3.15
CA THR A 217 14.25 -1.34 -3.61
C THR A 217 15.02 -2.15 -2.56
N SER A 218 15.09 -1.72 -1.30
CA SER A 218 15.95 -2.30 -0.27
C SER A 218 15.28 -3.51 0.42
N SER A 219 15.74 -4.69 0.00
CA SER A 219 16.29 -5.81 0.77
C SER A 219 15.58 -6.49 1.96
N GLN A 220 14.38 -6.09 2.39
CA GLN A 220 13.43 -6.94 3.14
C GLN A 220 12.05 -6.24 3.20
N SER A 221 11.49 -5.86 2.06
CA SER A 221 10.25 -5.07 2.03
C SER A 221 9.02 -5.85 1.58
N SER A 222 7.93 -5.73 2.33
CA SER A 222 6.58 -6.05 1.85
C SER A 222 5.89 -4.75 1.46
N LEU A 223 5.22 -4.74 0.31
CA LEU A 223 4.48 -3.58 -0.17
C LEU A 223 3.33 -3.30 0.79
N HIS A 224 3.33 -2.10 1.38
CA HIS A 224 2.24 -1.63 2.22
C HIS A 224 1.58 -0.36 1.67
N ALA A 225 2.06 0.20 0.57
CA ALA A 225 1.41 1.33 -0.09
C ALA A 225 0.00 0.97 -0.61
N LYS A 226 -0.92 1.93 -0.52
CA LYS A 226 -2.23 1.88 -1.18
C LYS A 226 -2.47 3.17 -1.96
N THR A 227 -2.17 3.10 -3.25
CA THR A 227 -2.16 4.25 -4.13
C THR A 227 -2.61 3.90 -5.53
N PHE A 228 -3.22 4.84 -6.23
CA PHE A 228 -3.39 4.75 -7.67
C PHE A 228 -3.06 6.08 -8.33
N ALA A 229 -2.46 6.03 -9.52
CA ALA A 229 -2.23 7.19 -10.37
C ALA A 229 -2.98 7.04 -11.70
N VAL A 230 -3.67 8.12 -12.11
CA VAL A 230 -4.43 8.19 -13.35
C VAL A 230 -3.74 9.14 -14.31
N ASP A 231 -3.47 8.66 -15.52
CA ASP A 231 -2.93 9.40 -16.66
C ASP A 231 -1.61 10.17 -16.41
N GLY A 232 -0.93 9.88 -15.29
CA GLY A 232 0.26 10.63 -14.85
C GLY A 232 -0.06 12.07 -14.44
N GLU A 233 -1.28 12.33 -13.97
CA GLU A 233 -1.79 13.66 -13.61
C GLU A 233 -2.32 13.74 -12.19
N ARG A 234 -3.02 12.70 -11.72
CA ARG A 234 -3.63 12.65 -10.40
C ARG A 234 -3.24 11.37 -9.69
N ILE A 235 -3.03 11.45 -8.39
CA ILE A 235 -2.65 10.30 -7.56
C ILE A 235 -3.46 10.29 -6.27
N PHE A 236 -4.01 9.14 -5.92
CA PHE A 236 -4.58 8.89 -4.61
C PHE A 236 -3.54 8.23 -3.71
N ILE A 237 -3.37 8.71 -2.48
CA ILE A 237 -2.46 8.15 -1.47
C ILE A 237 -3.25 7.97 -0.18
N GLY A 238 -3.38 6.75 0.31
CA GLY A 238 -4.22 6.47 1.47
C GLY A 238 -4.04 5.08 2.07
N SER A 239 -5.02 4.69 2.87
CA SER A 239 -5.03 3.41 3.58
C SER A 239 -5.86 2.31 2.88
N PHE A 240 -6.69 2.69 1.90
CA PHE A 240 -7.65 1.81 1.24
C PHE A 240 -6.99 0.72 0.40
N ASN A 241 -6.97 -0.53 0.85
CA ASN A 241 -6.59 -1.65 -0.01
C ASN A 241 -7.72 -1.93 -1.02
N PHE A 242 -7.37 -2.35 -2.24
CA PHE A 242 -8.35 -2.74 -3.25
C PHE A 242 -8.90 -4.16 -3.01
N ASP A 243 -9.58 -4.35 -1.88
CA ASP A 243 -10.15 -5.63 -1.42
C ASP A 243 -11.57 -5.48 -0.82
N PRO A 244 -12.33 -6.59 -0.66
CA PRO A 244 -13.66 -6.57 -0.06
C PRO A 244 -13.70 -6.04 1.37
N ARG A 245 -12.68 -6.34 2.19
CA ARG A 245 -12.64 -5.87 3.58
C ARG A 245 -12.52 -4.36 3.69
N SER A 246 -11.67 -3.71 2.90
CA SER A 246 -11.56 -2.24 2.85
C SER A 246 -12.80 -1.62 2.24
N ALA A 247 -13.44 -2.29 1.27
CA ALA A 247 -14.70 -1.83 0.70
C ALA A 247 -15.85 -1.83 1.72
N ALA A 248 -16.00 -2.90 2.52
CA ALA A 248 -17.20 -3.14 3.31
C ALA A 248 -17.03 -2.94 4.82
N LEU A 249 -15.85 -3.23 5.39
CA LEU A 249 -15.67 -3.40 6.83
C LEU A 249 -14.74 -2.35 7.45
N ASN A 250 -13.55 -2.15 6.89
CA ASN A 250 -12.59 -1.20 7.45
C ASN A 250 -13.00 0.24 7.17
N THR A 251 -12.55 1.15 8.02
CA THR A 251 -12.71 2.59 7.83
C THR A 251 -11.42 3.16 7.27
N GLU A 252 -11.46 3.65 6.03
CA GLU A 252 -10.28 4.02 5.28
C GLU A 252 -10.27 5.51 4.93
N MET A 253 -9.09 6.09 4.70
CA MET A 253 -8.95 7.47 4.25
C MET A 253 -7.72 7.68 3.36
N GLY A 254 -7.68 8.80 2.64
CA GLY A 254 -6.54 9.20 1.84
C GLY A 254 -6.77 10.50 1.10
N PHE A 255 -5.74 11.02 0.46
CA PHE A 255 -5.83 12.21 -0.37
C PHE A 255 -5.80 11.84 -1.84
N LEU A 256 -6.71 12.44 -2.62
CA LEU A 256 -6.51 12.60 -4.05
C LEU A 256 -5.76 13.91 -4.27
N VAL A 257 -4.64 13.83 -4.96
CA VAL A 257 -3.71 14.93 -5.20
C VAL A 257 -3.59 15.16 -6.71
N ASP A 258 -3.87 16.38 -7.16
CA ASP A 258 -3.73 16.78 -8.56
C ASP A 258 -2.26 17.16 -8.84
N SER A 259 -1.37 16.17 -8.84
CA SER A 259 0.07 16.38 -9.07
C SER A 259 0.62 15.44 -10.15
N PRO A 260 0.93 15.98 -11.35
CA PRO A 260 1.67 15.23 -12.35
C PRO A 260 3.06 14.80 -11.89
N THR A 261 3.71 15.60 -11.03
CA THR A 261 5.04 15.29 -10.49
C THR A 261 5.00 14.02 -9.66
N ILE A 262 4.12 13.97 -8.66
CA ILE A 262 3.98 12.82 -7.76
C ILE A 262 3.43 11.62 -8.53
N ALA A 263 2.41 11.80 -9.36
CA ALA A 263 1.82 10.71 -10.15
C ALA A 263 2.84 10.04 -11.08
N ARG A 264 3.67 10.82 -11.77
CA ARG A 264 4.73 10.26 -12.64
C ARG A 264 5.90 9.70 -11.86
N SER A 265 6.17 10.18 -10.65
CA SER A 265 7.21 9.61 -9.79
C SER A 265 6.88 8.16 -9.42
N LEU A 266 5.61 7.87 -9.13
CA LEU A 266 5.13 6.50 -8.94
C LEU A 266 5.33 5.69 -10.22
N SER A 267 4.91 6.20 -11.37
CA SER A 267 5.06 5.48 -12.64
C SER A 267 6.50 5.11 -12.94
N ALA A 268 7.44 6.03 -12.68
CA ALA A 268 8.88 5.83 -12.86
C ALA A 268 9.45 4.81 -11.87
N ALA A 269 9.01 4.83 -10.61
CA ALA A 269 9.41 3.83 -9.61
C ALA A 269 8.97 2.41 -10.04
N LEU A 270 7.77 2.29 -10.60
CA LEU A 270 7.24 1.02 -11.10
C LEU A 270 7.90 0.53 -12.40
N ASP A 271 8.59 1.39 -13.14
CA ASP A 271 9.39 0.99 -14.31
C ASP A 271 10.71 0.30 -13.90
N GLY A 272 11.09 0.36 -12.62
CA GLY A 272 12.25 -0.33 -12.05
C GLY A 272 12.12 -1.85 -12.12
N SER A 273 12.65 -2.48 -13.17
CA SER A 273 12.37 -3.88 -13.54
C SER A 273 12.87 -4.96 -12.58
N GLN A 274 13.76 -4.62 -11.64
CA GLN A 274 14.43 -5.66 -10.86
C GLN A 274 13.66 -6.05 -9.58
N VAL A 275 12.84 -5.15 -9.04
CA VAL A 275 12.12 -5.36 -7.76
C VAL A 275 10.81 -6.13 -7.92
N PHE A 276 10.27 -6.20 -9.14
CA PHE A 276 9.03 -6.89 -9.42
C PHE A 276 9.27 -8.15 -10.26
N TYR A 277 8.46 -9.17 -10.02
CA TYR A 277 8.13 -10.14 -11.04
C TYR A 277 7.05 -9.58 -11.95
N ARG A 278 7.28 -9.61 -13.25
CA ARG A 278 6.24 -9.37 -14.25
C ARG A 278 5.54 -10.69 -14.55
N VAL A 279 4.22 -10.72 -14.32
CA VAL A 279 3.39 -11.90 -14.57
C VAL A 279 2.86 -11.85 -15.99
N PHE A 280 2.96 -12.97 -16.72
CA PHE A 280 2.52 -13.05 -18.10
C PHE A 280 1.93 -14.43 -18.42
N GLU A 281 1.14 -14.51 -19.49
CA GLU A 281 0.70 -15.78 -20.06
C GLU A 281 1.67 -16.21 -21.17
N ASP A 282 2.17 -17.43 -21.11
CA ASP A 282 3.01 -18.00 -22.16
C ASP A 282 2.18 -18.49 -23.36
N LYS A 283 2.87 -18.92 -24.42
CA LYS A 283 2.25 -19.44 -25.65
C LYS A 283 1.36 -20.68 -25.45
N ASP A 284 1.50 -21.38 -24.32
CA ASP A 284 0.71 -22.58 -23.98
C ASP A 284 -0.48 -22.22 -23.06
N GLY A 285 -0.75 -20.93 -22.83
CA GLY A 285 -1.83 -20.45 -21.95
C GLY A 285 -1.52 -20.57 -20.46
N LYS A 286 -0.24 -20.77 -20.09
CA LYS A 286 0.18 -20.94 -18.69
C LYS A 286 0.72 -19.63 -18.15
N ILE A 287 0.35 -19.33 -16.91
CA ILE A 287 0.85 -18.15 -16.21
C ILE A 287 2.28 -18.39 -15.74
N ARG A 288 3.15 -17.42 -16.03
CA ARG A 288 4.59 -17.40 -15.77
C ARG A 288 5.00 -16.08 -15.15
N TRP A 289 6.19 -16.08 -14.56
CA TRP A 289 6.82 -14.89 -13.99
C TRP A 289 8.12 -14.64 -14.71
N SER A 290 8.46 -13.37 -14.93
CA SER A 290 9.76 -12.96 -15.43
C SER A 290 10.33 -11.80 -14.61
N GLY A 291 11.64 -11.64 -14.65
CA GLY A 291 12.34 -10.62 -13.89
C GLY A 291 13.84 -10.64 -14.21
N THR A 292 14.57 -9.74 -13.59
CA THR A 292 16.04 -9.66 -13.74
C THR A 292 16.73 -10.28 -12.53
N GLU A 293 17.68 -11.19 -12.77
CA GLU A 293 18.54 -11.79 -11.75
C GLU A 293 19.96 -11.91 -12.33
N ASP A 294 20.97 -11.48 -11.57
CA ASP A 294 22.39 -11.44 -12.01
C ASP A 294 22.60 -10.76 -13.37
N ASN A 295 21.93 -9.62 -13.60
CA ASN A 295 21.92 -8.88 -14.87
C ASN A 295 21.40 -9.67 -16.09
N SER A 296 20.69 -10.78 -15.86
CA SER A 296 20.08 -11.60 -16.90
C SER A 296 18.56 -11.69 -16.71
N ARG A 297 17.82 -11.81 -17.82
CA ARG A 297 16.37 -12.07 -17.76
C ARG A 297 16.16 -13.52 -17.38
N LYS A 298 15.39 -13.76 -16.32
CA LYS A 298 15.00 -15.08 -15.85
C LYS A 298 13.49 -15.22 -15.90
N GLU A 299 13.03 -16.42 -16.21
CA GLU A 299 11.63 -16.80 -16.22
C GLU A 299 11.40 -17.96 -15.26
N TRP A 300 10.29 -17.93 -14.54
CA TRP A 300 9.88 -18.96 -13.61
C TRP A 300 8.57 -19.60 -14.08
N MET A 301 8.55 -20.93 -14.00
CA MET A 301 7.39 -21.74 -14.38
C MET A 301 6.30 -21.79 -13.30
N ASN A 302 6.66 -21.50 -12.07
CA ASN A 302 5.79 -21.49 -10.89
C ASN A 302 6.07 -20.21 -10.10
N GLU A 303 5.21 -19.88 -9.15
CA GLU A 303 5.42 -18.82 -8.15
C GLU A 303 6.88 -18.88 -7.64
N PRO A 304 7.71 -17.84 -7.92
CA PRO A 304 9.13 -17.86 -7.58
C PRO A 304 9.38 -18.05 -6.08
N ASN A 305 10.52 -18.65 -5.72
CA ASN A 305 11.01 -18.78 -4.34
C ASN A 305 10.03 -19.39 -3.32
N THR A 306 9.05 -20.15 -3.78
CA THR A 306 8.08 -20.82 -2.91
C THR A 306 8.31 -22.33 -2.90
N SER A 307 7.91 -22.97 -1.80
CA SER A 307 7.88 -24.43 -1.68
C SER A 307 6.65 -25.02 -2.39
N VAL A 308 6.72 -26.31 -2.73
CA VAL A 308 5.56 -27.05 -3.25
C VAL A 308 4.39 -27.02 -2.26
N PHE A 309 4.70 -27.12 -0.95
CA PHE A 309 3.70 -27.07 0.11
C PHE A 309 2.95 -25.74 0.14
N GLN A 310 3.66 -24.60 0.14
CA GLN A 310 3.04 -23.27 0.09
C GLN A 310 2.10 -23.12 -1.11
N ARG A 311 2.55 -23.52 -2.30
CA ARG A 311 1.71 -23.47 -3.51
C ARG A 311 0.48 -24.37 -3.41
N THR A 312 0.60 -25.56 -2.83
CA THR A 312 -0.53 -26.47 -2.62
C THR A 312 -1.55 -25.88 -1.66
N VAL A 313 -1.11 -25.29 -0.54
CA VAL A 313 -2.00 -24.62 0.42
C VAL A 313 -2.78 -23.48 -0.24
N VAL A 314 -2.08 -22.60 -0.96
CA VAL A 314 -2.70 -21.49 -1.71
C VAL A 314 -3.71 -22.01 -2.74
N ASN A 315 -3.37 -23.10 -3.46
CA ASN A 315 -4.29 -23.70 -4.43
C ASN A 315 -5.56 -24.24 -3.74
N ILE A 316 -5.44 -24.92 -2.61
CA ILE A 316 -6.60 -25.41 -1.85
C ILE A 316 -7.45 -24.24 -1.35
N MET A 317 -6.82 -23.21 -0.77
CA MET A 317 -7.51 -22.03 -0.26
C MET A 317 -8.25 -21.26 -1.35
N SER A 318 -7.74 -21.24 -2.59
CA SER A 318 -8.40 -20.56 -3.72
C SER A 318 -9.77 -21.15 -4.10
N TYR A 319 -10.13 -22.35 -3.61
CA TYR A 319 -11.46 -22.93 -3.79
C TYR A 319 -12.43 -22.61 -2.65
N LEU A 320 -11.95 -22.06 -1.54
CA LEU A 320 -12.77 -21.72 -0.39
C LEU A 320 -13.42 -20.34 -0.61
N PRO A 321 -14.72 -20.15 -0.27
CA PRO A 321 -15.42 -18.88 -0.44
C PRO A 321 -15.07 -17.88 0.66
N LEU A 322 -13.78 -17.53 0.76
CA LEU A 322 -13.25 -16.66 1.81
C LEU A 322 -13.08 -15.21 1.34
N GLU A 323 -13.34 -14.90 0.07
CA GLU A 323 -13.13 -13.56 -0.50
C GLU A 323 -13.78 -12.43 0.31
N TRP A 324 -14.97 -12.67 0.90
CA TRP A 324 -15.70 -11.63 1.62
C TRP A 324 -15.07 -11.20 2.96
N VAL A 325 -14.18 -12.02 3.55
CA VAL A 325 -13.46 -11.68 4.79
C VAL A 325 -12.04 -11.16 4.55
N LEU A 326 -11.59 -11.14 3.29
CA LEU A 326 -10.23 -10.78 2.90
C LEU A 326 -10.13 -9.30 2.53
#